data_AF-A0A8X6UYP8-F1
#
_entry.id   AF-A0A8X6UYP8-F1
#
_cell.length_a   1.000
_cell.length_b   1.000
_cell.length_c   1.000
_cell.angle_alpha   90.00
_cell.angle_beta   90.00
_cell.angle_gamma   90.00
#
_symmetry.space_group_name_H-M   'P 1'
#
loop_
_entity.id
_entity.type
_entity.pdbx_description
1 polymer ?
#
loop_
_entity_poly.entity_id
_entity_poly.type
_entity_poly.pdbx_seq_one_letter_code
_entity_poly.pdbx_strand_id
1 'polypeptide(L)'
;MAFLEKAKKQDLVLLAEELGQKVSDKMTNIELRNIIIGSKDYEEEFVRDQLSVILEERFERKVRKNRQAARNRGGKNRQAARNPAAALGIRIE
;
A
#
# COMPACT_ATOMS: atom_id res chain seq x y z
N MET A 1 20.66 7.45 8.97
CA MET A 1 20.15 6.06 8.97
C MET A 1 19.70 5.68 7.57
N ALA A 2 20.45 4.82 6.87
CA ALA A 2 20.23 4.56 5.44
C ALA A 2 18.90 3.84 5.11
N PHE A 3 18.28 3.15 6.08
CA PHE A 3 17.02 2.42 5.85
C PHE A 3 15.81 3.36 5.72
N LEU A 4 15.76 4.44 6.51
CA LEU A 4 14.71 5.47 6.43
C LEU A 4 14.81 6.32 5.16
N GLU A 5 15.97 6.36 4.51
CA GLU A 5 16.16 7.09 3.25
C GLU A 5 15.44 6.41 2.08
N LYS A 6 15.29 5.09 2.14
CA LYS A 6 14.63 4.28 1.10
C LYS A 6 13.11 4.16 1.29
N ALA A 7 12.60 4.55 2.46
CA ALA A 7 11.18 4.50 2.79
C ALA A 7 10.39 5.57 2.03
N LYS A 8 9.14 5.27 1.67
CA LYS A 8 8.27 6.29 1.07
C LYS A 8 7.70 7.18 2.16
N LYS A 9 7.33 8.40 1.78
CA LYS A 9 6.66 9.37 2.68
C LYS A 9 5.51 8.76 3.49
N GLN A 10 4.62 8.00 2.82
CA GLN A 10 3.47 7.36 3.48
C GLN A 10 3.91 6.32 4.52
N ASP A 11 4.97 5.56 4.23
CA ASP A 11 5.51 4.58 5.17
C ASP A 11 6.15 5.29 6.38
N LEU A 12 6.83 6.42 6.16
CA LEU A 12 7.43 7.25 7.22
C LEU A 12 6.37 7.95 8.11
N VAL A 13 5.26 8.40 7.53
CA VAL A 13 4.13 8.97 8.30
C VAL A 13 3.57 7.91 9.22
N LEU A 14 3.25 6.72 8.70
CA LEU A 14 2.69 5.63 9.49
C LEU A 14 3.65 5.19 10.61
N LEU A 15 4.94 5.05 10.28
CA LEU A 15 5.95 4.71 11.28
C LEU A 15 6.01 5.77 12.40
N ALA A 16 5.98 7.06 12.07
CA ALA A 16 5.98 8.10 13.08
C ALA A 16 4.71 8.07 13.95
N GLU A 17 3.53 7.78 13.38
CA GLU A 17 2.28 7.60 14.13
C GLU A 17 2.35 6.37 15.06
N GLU A 18 2.92 5.25 14.62
CA GLU A 18 3.13 4.06 15.45
C GLU A 18 4.11 4.32 16.61
N LEU A 19 5.10 5.18 16.40
CA LEU A 19 6.01 5.67 17.44
C LEU A 19 5.39 6.75 18.33
N GLY A 20 4.08 7.01 18.21
CA GLY A 20 3.35 8.00 19.00
C GLY A 20 3.71 9.45 18.68
N GLN A 21 4.41 9.69 17.57
CA GLN A 21 4.80 11.04 17.15
C GLN A 21 3.64 11.73 16.42
N LYS A 22 3.51 13.04 16.65
CA LYS A 22 2.55 13.87 15.91
C LYS A 22 3.14 14.27 14.57
N VAL A 23 2.56 13.73 13.50
CA VAL A 23 2.94 14.06 12.12
C VAL A 23 1.79 14.68 11.35
N SER A 24 2.14 15.43 10.30
CA SER A 24 1.19 16.05 9.38
C SER A 24 1.50 15.60 7.97
N ASP A 25 0.47 15.40 7.14
CA ASP A 25 0.66 15.08 5.72
C ASP A 25 1.43 16.19 4.97
N LYS A 26 1.52 17.40 5.50
CA LYS A 26 2.31 18.48 4.89
C LYS A 26 3.82 18.34 5.09
N MET A 27 4.26 17.49 6.01
CA MET A 27 5.69 17.31 6.31
C MET A 27 6.44 16.67 5.14
N THR A 28 7.71 17.05 5.00
CA THR A 28 8.67 16.50 4.05
C THR A 28 9.25 15.18 4.56
N ASN A 29 9.84 14.37 3.66
CA ASN A 29 10.56 13.16 4.08
C ASN A 29 11.69 13.46 5.08
N ILE A 30 12.32 14.62 4.97
CA ILE A 30 13.40 15.03 5.88
C ILE A 30 12.83 15.32 7.27
N GLU A 31 11.75 16.10 7.37
CA GLU A 31 11.09 16.40 8.65
C GLU A 31 10.59 15.12 9.35
N LEU A 32 9.95 14.21 8.60
CA LEU A 32 9.47 12.93 9.16
C LEU A 32 10.63 12.10 9.72
N ARG A 33 11.75 12.02 8.99
CA ARG A 33 12.95 11.31 9.46
C ARG A 33 13.53 11.95 10.72
N ASN A 34 13.57 13.28 10.78
CA ASN A 34 14.08 13.99 11.95
C ASN A 34 13.19 13.77 13.18
N ILE A 35 11.87 13.67 13.00
CA ILE A 35 10.93 13.34 14.08
C ILE A 35 11.18 11.93 14.61
N ILE A 36 11.31 10.95 13.71
CA ILE A 36 11.55 9.55 14.07
C ILE A 36 12.88 9.41 14.84
N ILE A 37 13.97 9.94 14.28
CA ILE A 37 15.32 9.82 14.86
C ILE A 37 15.46 10.69 16.12
N GLY A 38 14.74 11.81 16.19
CA GLY A 38 14.74 12.73 17.33
C GLY A 38 13.88 12.28 18.51
N SER A 39 13.18 11.13 18.41
CA SER A 39 12.42 10.58 19.53
C SER A 39 13.36 10.19 20.67
N LYS A 40 12.96 10.48 21.92
CA LYS A 40 13.73 10.14 23.11
C LYS A 40 13.94 8.63 23.26
N ASP A 41 12.99 7.86 22.75
CA ASP A 41 12.96 6.40 22.81
C ASP A 41 13.33 5.77 21.44
N TYR A 42 14.14 6.48 20.64
CA TYR A 42 14.59 5.96 19.35
C TYR A 42 15.53 4.77 19.55
N GLU A 43 15.07 3.59 19.11
CA GLU A 43 15.88 2.38 19.02
C GLU A 43 15.91 1.90 17.57
N GLU A 44 17.12 1.83 16.99
CA GLU A 44 17.28 1.58 15.56
C GLU A 44 16.72 0.22 15.12
N GLU A 45 16.89 -0.82 15.94
CA GLU A 45 16.40 -2.17 15.66
C GLU A 45 14.87 -2.19 15.70
N PHE A 46 14.27 -1.67 16.77
CA PHE A 46 12.81 -1.55 16.89
C PHE A 46 12.19 -0.77 15.72
N VAL A 47 12.75 0.39 15.38
CA VAL A 47 12.23 1.23 14.28
C VAL A 47 12.38 0.54 12.92
N ARG A 48 13.44 -0.24 12.72
CA ARG A 48 13.64 -1.03 11.51
C ARG A 48 12.63 -2.16 11.40
N ASP A 49 12.34 -2.84 12.51
CA ASP A 49 11.37 -3.92 12.56
C ASP A 49 9.96 -3.40 12.29
N GLN A 50 9.56 -2.30 12.93
CA GLN A 50 8.27 -1.64 12.64
C GLN A 50 8.14 -1.25 11.17
N LEU A 51 9.18 -0.63 10.59
CA LEU A 51 9.16 -0.29 9.18
C LEU A 51 9.07 -1.52 8.27
N SER A 52 9.70 -2.63 8.65
CA SER A 52 9.66 -3.88 7.89
C SER A 52 8.24 -4.45 7.84
N VAL A 53 7.52 -4.44 8.95
CA VAL A 53 6.10 -4.84 9.04
C VAL A 53 5.24 -3.96 8.13
N ILE A 54 5.40 -2.63 8.18
CA ILE A 54 4.67 -1.70 7.31
C ILE A 54 4.91 -2.01 5.82
N LEU A 55 6.16 -2.27 5.45
CA LEU A 55 6.53 -2.58 4.07
C LEU A 55 5.94 -3.92 3.60
N GLU A 56 5.96 -4.93 4.45
CA GLU A 56 5.38 -6.25 4.18
C GLU A 56 3.86 -6.15 4.00
N GLU A 57 3.15 -5.49 4.91
CA GLU A 57 1.71 -5.27 4.77
C GLU A 57 1.36 -4.56 3.45
N ARG A 58 2.15 -3.53 3.07
CA ARG A 58 1.92 -2.81 1.81
C ARG A 58 2.13 -3.73 0.61
N PHE A 59 3.15 -4.58 0.66
CA PHE A 59 3.42 -5.56 -0.38
C PHE A 59 2.27 -6.56 -0.51
N GLU A 60 1.82 -7.16 0.59
CA GLU A 60 0.71 -8.11 0.61
C GLU A 60 -0.58 -7.49 0.10
N ARG A 61 -0.92 -6.27 0.54
CA ARG A 61 -2.10 -5.55 0.04
C ARG A 61 -2.02 -5.33 -1.47
N LYS A 62 -0.84 -5.01 -2.00
CA LYS A 62 -0.61 -4.83 -3.45
C LYS A 62 -0.77 -6.15 -4.21
N VAL A 63 -0.20 -7.24 -3.69
CA VAL A 63 -0.33 -8.59 -4.28
C VAL A 63 -1.78 -9.04 -4.29
N ARG A 64 -2.50 -8.87 -3.17
CA ARG A 64 -3.93 -9.22 -3.05
C ARG A 64 -4.79 -8.46 -4.05
N LYS A 65 -4.60 -7.14 -4.17
CA LYS A 65 -5.30 -6.31 -5.15
C LYS A 65 -5.00 -6.76 -6.58
N ASN A 66 -3.74 -7.06 -6.90
CA ASN A 66 -3.37 -7.51 -8.24
C ASN A 66 -4.01 -8.88 -8.58
N ARG A 67 -4.02 -9.83 -7.63
CA ARG A 67 -4.65 -11.14 -7.80
C ARG A 67 -6.15 -11.03 -8.01
N GLN A 68 -6.82 -10.13 -7.28
CA GLN A 68 -8.25 -9.87 -7.44
C GLN A 68 -8.56 -9.20 -8.78
N ALA A 69 -7.75 -8.23 -9.22
CA ALA A 69 -7.89 -7.60 -10.52
C ALA A 69 -7.71 -8.61 -11.67
N ALA A 70 -6.73 -9.51 -11.58
CA ALA A 70 -6.53 -10.57 -12.57
C ALA A 70 -7.73 -11.54 -12.65
N ARG A 71 -8.29 -11.95 -11.50
CA ARG A 71 -9.51 -12.78 -11.45
C ARG A 71 -10.72 -12.08 -12.09
N ASN A 72 -10.91 -10.78 -11.80
CA ASN A 72 -12.03 -10.01 -12.38
C ASN A 72 -11.90 -9.85 -13.90
N ARG A 73 -10.68 -9.73 -14.44
CA ARG A 73 -10.46 -9.71 -15.91
C ARG A 73 -10.79 -11.05 -16.56
N GLY A 74 -10.42 -12.17 -15.92
CA GLY A 74 -10.76 -13.52 -16.41
C GLY A 74 -12.26 -13.84 -16.35
N GLY A 75 -12.97 -13.34 -15.33
CA GLY A 75 -14.42 -13.53 -15.18
C GLY A 75 -15.26 -12.80 -16.25
N LYS A 76 -14.93 -11.52 -16.52
CA LYS A 76 -15.64 -10.72 -17.55
C LYS A 76 -15.54 -11.35 -18.95
N ASN A 77 -14.38 -11.92 -19.28
CA ASN A 77 -14.16 -12.53 -20.60
C ASN A 77 -14.96 -13.84 -20.80
N ARG A 78 -15.19 -14.60 -19.72
CA ARG A 78 -16.01 -15.83 -19.77
C ARG A 78 -17.51 -15.55 -19.86
N GLN A 79 -18.00 -14.48 -19.25
CA GLN A 79 -19.40 -14.08 -19.34
C GLN A 79 -19.77 -13.62 -20.75
N ALA A 80 -18.88 -12.86 -21.42
CA ALA A 80 -19.06 -12.42 -22.80
C ALA A 80 -19.04 -13.60 -23.79
N ALA A 81 -18.17 -14.59 -23.58
CA ALA A 81 -18.12 -15.79 -24.43
C ALA A 81 -19.33 -16.73 -24.26
N ARG A 82 -20.01 -16.70 -23.10
CA ARG A 82 -21.17 -17.57 -22.81
C ARG A 82 -22.50 -17.02 -23.31
N ASN A 83 -22.61 -15.73 -23.64
CA ASN A 83 -23.83 -15.15 -24.22
C ASN A 83 -23.49 -14.24 -25.41
N PRO A 84 -23.19 -14.82 -26.60
CA PRO A 84 -22.92 -14.04 -27.81
C PRO A 84 -24.18 -13.30 -28.32
N ALA A 85 -25.39 -13.75 -27.98
CA ALA A 85 -26.65 -13.15 -28.42
C ALA A 85 -26.89 -11.76 -27.79
N ALA A 86 -26.48 -11.55 -26.54
CA ALA A 86 -26.56 -10.24 -25.88
C ALA A 86 -25.62 -9.19 -26.50
N ALA A 87 -24.52 -9.61 -27.13
CA ALA A 87 -23.57 -8.71 -27.79
C ALA A 87 -24.05 -8.24 -29.17
N LEU A 88 -24.95 -8.98 -29.81
CA LEU A 88 -25.49 -8.68 -31.14
C LEU A 88 -26.82 -7.93 -31.12
N GLY A 89 -27.40 -7.65 -29.95
CA GLY A 89 -28.62 -6.86 -29.82
C GLY A 89 -29.88 -7.47 -30.47
N ILE A 90 -29.86 -8.78 -30.76
CA ILE A 90 -30.99 -9.45 -31.40
C ILE A 90 -32.02 -9.81 -30.33
N ARG A 91 -33.08 -9.00 -30.24
CA ARG A 91 -34.32 -9.33 -29.52
C ARG A 91 -35.07 -10.34 -30.38
N ILE A 92 -35.26 -11.55 -29.86
CA ILE A 92 -36.19 -12.51 -30.45
C ILE A 92 -37.57 -12.12 -29.91
N GLU A 93 -38.46 -11.70 -30.80
CA GLU A 93 -39.89 -11.50 -30.53
C GLU A 93 -40.64 -12.84 -30.44
#